data_AF-A0A5E7Q560-F1
#
_entry.id   AF-A0A5E7Q560-F1
#
_cell.length_a   1.000
_cell.length_b   1.000
_cell.length_c   1.000
_cell.angle_alpha   90.00
_cell.angle_beta   90.00
_cell.angle_gamma   90.00
#
_symmetry.space_group_name_H-M   'P 1'
#
loop_
_entity.id
_entity.type
_entity.pdbx_description
1 polymer ?
#
loop_
_entity_poly.entity_id
_entity_poly.type
_entity_poly.pdbx_seq_one_letter_code
_entity_poly.pdbx_strand_id
1 'polypeptide(L)' 'MNKHDIAVGMIDSRFALLLEGDTSEQLHGETSMAIEMAHASGAIDDDERRHYLVRHYRILARQYREILLLLEQRQ' A
#
# COMPACT_ATOMS: atom_id res chain seq x y z
N MET A 1 12.29 -19.22 -7.02
CA MET A 1 11.70 -18.13 -6.22
C MET A 1 10.29 -18.56 -5.86
N ASN A 2 9.92 -18.51 -4.59
CA ASN A 2 8.65 -19.05 -4.11
C ASN A 2 7.51 -18.04 -4.38
N LYS A 3 6.26 -18.50 -4.56
CA LYS A 3 5.11 -17.62 -4.86
C LYS A 3 4.91 -16.51 -3.83
N HIS A 4 5.19 -16.80 -2.57
CA HIS A 4 5.17 -15.87 -1.45
C HIS A 4 6.20 -14.75 -1.66
N ASP A 5 7.47 -15.09 -1.95
CA ASP A 5 8.53 -14.09 -2.16
C ASP A 5 8.20 -13.14 -3.31
N ILE A 6 7.60 -13.67 -4.40
CA ILE A 6 7.16 -12.87 -5.55
C ILE A 6 6.08 -11.89 -5.11
N ALA A 7 5.05 -12.39 -4.42
CA ALA A 7 3.93 -11.57 -3.96
C ALA A 7 4.38 -10.48 -2.98
N VAL A 8 5.21 -10.82 -1.99
CA VAL A 8 5.78 -9.87 -1.03
C VAL A 8 6.62 -8.82 -1.75
N GLY A 9 7.51 -9.22 -2.67
CA GLY A 9 8.30 -8.28 -3.45
C GLY A 9 7.45 -7.30 -4.28
N MET A 10 6.36 -7.79 -4.87
CA MET A 10 5.40 -6.94 -5.60
C MET A 10 4.67 -5.95 -4.68
N ILE A 11 4.27 -6.38 -3.50
CA ILE A 11 3.60 -5.53 -2.50
C ILE A 11 4.56 -4.47 -1.96
N ASP A 12 5.77 -4.87 -1.57
CA ASP A 12 6.77 -3.96 -1.02
C ASP A 12 7.26 -2.93 -2.05
N SER A 13 7.37 -3.31 -3.32
CA SER A 13 7.69 -2.36 -4.41
C SER A 13 6.66 -1.24 -4.52
N ARG A 14 5.37 -1.55 -4.35
CA ARG A 14 4.30 -0.54 -4.37
C ARG A 14 4.33 0.33 -3.12
N PHE A 15 4.60 -0.27 -1.95
CA PHE A 15 4.78 0.52 -0.73
C PHE A 15 5.98 1.47 -0.81
N ALA A 16 7.07 1.08 -1.46
CA ALA A 16 8.22 1.96 -1.68
C ALA A 16 7.80 3.22 -2.46
N LEU A 17 7.07 3.06 -3.57
CA LEU A 17 6.58 4.18 -4.38
C LEU A 17 5.64 5.11 -3.58
N LEU A 18 4.72 4.55 -2.79
CA LEU A 18 3.86 5.35 -1.92
C LEU A 18 4.67 6.13 -0.87
N LEU A 19 5.72 5.52 -0.31
CA LEU A 19 6.59 6.15 0.68
C LEU A 19 7.54 7.20 0.09
N GLU A 20 7.85 7.11 -1.21
CA GLU A 20 8.57 8.14 -1.97
C GLU A 20 7.71 9.38 -2.28
N GLY A 21 6.42 9.33 -1.95
CA GLY A 21 5.51 10.47 -2.04
C GLY A 21 4.55 10.43 -3.22
N ASP A 22 4.47 9.31 -3.95
CA ASP A 22 3.38 9.12 -4.92
C ASP A 22 2.06 8.95 -4.14
N THR A 23 1.14 9.90 -4.34
CA THR A 23 -0.18 9.92 -3.70
C THR A 23 -1.30 9.63 -4.69
N SER A 24 -0.98 9.04 -5.84
CA SER A 24 -1.98 8.78 -6.90
C SER A 24 -2.99 7.72 -6.46
N GLU A 25 -4.27 7.98 -6.75
CA GLU A 25 -5.34 7.01 -6.49
C GLU A 25 -5.10 5.68 -7.22
N GLN A 26 -4.49 5.73 -8.41
CA GLN A 26 -4.10 4.56 -9.18
C GLN A 26 -3.12 3.68 -8.38
N LEU A 27 -2.03 4.24 -7.84
CA LEU A 27 -1.04 3.45 -7.10
C LEU A 27 -1.65 2.88 -5.81
N HIS A 28 -2.54 3.61 -5.12
CA HIS A 28 -3.28 3.05 -3.99
C HIS A 28 -4.17 1.87 -4.40
N GLY A 29 -4.87 1.98 -5.52
CA GLY A 29 -5.69 0.90 -6.07
C GLY A 29 -4.86 -0.32 -6.49
N GLU A 30 -3.72 -0.11 -7.13
CA GLU A 30 -2.78 -1.18 -7.49
C GLU A 30 -2.18 -1.86 -6.25
N THR A 31 -1.94 -1.10 -5.19
CA THR A 31 -1.45 -1.63 -3.90
C THR A 31 -2.49 -2.52 -3.24
N SER A 32 -3.74 -2.06 -3.10
CA SER A 32 -4.79 -2.89 -2.51
C SER A 32 -5.10 -4.11 -3.36
N MET A 33 -5.11 -3.97 -4.69
CA MET A 33 -5.29 -5.09 -5.61
C MET A 33 -4.17 -6.12 -5.48
N ALA A 34 -2.90 -5.70 -5.39
CA ALA A 34 -1.78 -6.62 -5.23
C ALA A 34 -1.88 -7.44 -3.93
N ILE A 35 -2.29 -6.81 -2.83
CA ILE A 35 -2.51 -7.48 -1.53
C ILE A 35 -3.63 -8.52 -1.65
N GLU A 36 -4.78 -8.14 -2.21
CA GLU A 36 -5.93 -9.05 -2.35
C GLU A 36 -5.62 -10.21 -3.33
N MET A 37 -4.91 -9.94 -4.42
CA MET A 37 -4.47 -10.98 -5.37
C MET A 37 -3.46 -11.96 -4.78
N ALA A 38 -2.52 -11.47 -3.96
CA ALA A 38 -1.58 -12.31 -3.24
C ALA A 38 -2.30 -13.27 -2.28
N HIS A 39 -3.33 -12.78 -1.58
CA HIS A 39 -4.14 -13.60 -0.69
C HIS A 39 -5.01 -14.60 -1.47
N ALA A 40 -5.71 -14.15 -2.52
CA ALA A 40 -6.59 -15.00 -3.33
C ALA A 40 -5.85 -16.14 -4.02
N SER A 41 -4.56 -15.95 -4.36
CA SER A 41 -3.68 -16.99 -4.91
C SER A 41 -3.06 -17.91 -3.84
N GLY A 42 -3.34 -17.65 -2.56
CA GLY A 42 -2.76 -18.34 -1.41
C GLY A 42 -1.24 -18.14 -1.31
N ALA A 43 -0.72 -17.02 -1.81
CA ALA A 43 0.69 -16.65 -1.64
C ALA A 43 0.95 -16.03 -0.27
N ILE A 44 -0.04 -15.39 0.33
CA ILE A 44 -0.04 -14.88 1.70
C ILE A 44 -1.28 -15.38 2.45
N ASP A 45 -1.21 -15.45 3.78
CA ASP A 45 -2.34 -15.84 4.62
C ASP A 45 -3.23 -14.65 5.05
N ASP A 46 -4.27 -14.94 5.83
CA ASP A 46 -5.20 -13.93 6.35
C ASP A 46 -4.53 -12.89 7.27
N ASP A 47 -3.54 -13.31 8.06
CA ASP A 47 -2.85 -12.44 9.02
C ASP A 47 -1.91 -11.47 8.28
N GLU A 48 -1.21 -11.97 7.26
CA GLU A 48 -0.36 -11.19 6.36
C GLU A 48 -1.19 -10.22 5.53
N ARG A 49 -2.31 -10.67 4.94
CA ARG A 49 -3.25 -9.80 4.24
C ARG A 49 -3.71 -8.66 5.14
N ARG A 50 -4.15 -8.97 6.36
CA ARG A 50 -4.58 -7.97 7.35
C ARG A 50 -3.44 -7.01 7.68
N HIS A 51 -2.23 -7.52 7.88
CA HIS A 51 -1.05 -6.71 8.14
C HIS A 51 -0.79 -5.69 7.02
N TYR A 52 -0.78 -6.14 5.76
CA TYR A 52 -0.53 -5.26 4.63
C TYR A 52 -1.64 -4.24 4.39
N LEU A 53 -2.91 -4.61 4.55
CA LEU A 53 -4.03 -3.65 4.47
C LEU A 53 -3.92 -2.56 5.54
N VAL A 54 -3.61 -2.94 6.79
CA VAL A 54 -3.40 -1.96 7.87
C VAL A 54 -2.23 -1.03 7.56
N ARG A 55 -1.13 -1.57 7.01
CA ARG A 55 0.01 -0.75 6.57
C ARG A 55 -0.39 0.22 5.47
N HIS A 56 -1.15 -0.22 4.47
CA HIS A 56 -1.67 0.63 3.39
C HIS A 56 -2.55 1.77 3.91
N TYR A 57 -3.49 1.48 4.80
CA TYR A 57 -4.34 2.51 5.40
C TYR A 57 -3.55 3.53 6.23
N ARG A 58 -2.49 3.11 6.94
CA ARG A 58 -1.62 4.04 7.68
C ARG A 58 -0.89 5.00 6.75
N ILE A 59 -0.41 4.51 5.61
CA ILE A 59 0.27 5.34 4.60
C ILE A 59 -0.72 6.35 4.00
N LEU A 60 -1.89 5.88 3.56
CA LEU A 60 -2.95 6.73 3.02
C LEU A 60 -3.35 7.84 4.01
N ALA A 61 -3.60 7.48 5.27
CA ALA A 61 -3.97 8.45 6.31
C ALA A 61 -2.84 9.46 6.64
N ARG A 62 -1.58 9.05 6.49
CA ARG A 62 -0.44 9.96 6.63
C ARG A 62 -0.41 10.97 5.48
N GLN A 63 -0.49 10.50 4.24
CA GLN A 63 -0.45 11.36 3.05
C GLN A 63 -1.63 12.35 3.03
N TYR A 64 -2.84 11.91 3.38
CA TYR A 64 -3.99 12.82 3.51
C TYR A 64 -3.74 13.93 4.53
N ARG A 65 -3.16 13.61 5.70
CA ARG A 65 -2.81 14.62 6.71
C ARG A 65 -1.75 15.61 6.19
N GLU A 66 -0.73 15.12 5.50
CA GLU A 66 0.30 15.96 4.90
C GLU A 66 -0.29 16.93 3.86
N ILE A 67 -1.22 16.45 3.02
CA ILE A 67 -1.93 17.29 2.04
C ILE A 67 -2.77 18.36 2.74
N LEU A 68 -3.54 18.01 3.76
CA LEU A 68 -4.37 18.97 4.50
C LEU A 68 -3.53 20.08 5.14
N LEU A 69 -2.40 19.73 5.76
CA LEU A 69 -1.48 20.71 6.35
C LEU A 69 -0.92 21.67 5.29
N LEU A 70 -0.58 21.17 4.10
CA LEU A 70 -0.10 22.02 3.00
C LEU A 70 -1.19 22.98 2.48
N LEU A 71 -2.46 22.56 2.51
CA LEU A 71 -3.59 23.42 2.14
C LEU A 71 -3.81 24.52 3.19
N GLU A 72 -3.72 24.19 4.48
CA GLU A 72 -3.84 25.16 5.58
C GLU A 72 -2.72 26.21 5.55
N GLN A 73 -1.49 25.83 5.20
CA GLN A 73 -0.35 26.75 5.10
C GLN A 73 -0.41 27.71 3.90
N ARG A 74 -1.31 27.45 2.93
CA ARG A 74 -1.49 28.29 1.73
C ARG A 74 -2.62 29.31 1.88
N GLN A 75 -3.37 29.29 2.98
CA GLN A 75 -4.43 30.24 3.32
C GLN A 75 -3.90 31.35 4.22
#